data_AF-A0A1Q6XK13-F1
#
_entry.id   AF-A0A1Q6XK13-F1
#
_cell.length_a   1.000
_cell.length_b   1.000
_cell.length_c   1.000
_cell.angle_alpha   90.00
_cell.angle_beta   90.00
_cell.angle_gamma   90.00
#
_symmetry.space_group_name_H-M   'P 1'
#
loop_
_entity.id
_entity.type
_entity.pdbx_description
1 polymer ?
#
loop_
_entity_poly.entity_id
_entity_poly.type
_entity_poly.pdbx_seq_one_letter_code
_entity_poly.pdbx_strand_id
1 'polypeptide(L)'
;MWPVLGFPQLNFFYPVVPQQTFYPSNWSGNKILWIARRYRGPVLIRGAQLDGPNALRFGLDHVPAKEMRLTSVAGSSPGGWQNRASTTRLRAPGCYAWQVDGTTFSRIIVFKAVVYS
;
A
#
# COMPACT_ATOMS: atom_id res chain seq x y z
N MET A 1 -0.97 23.56 1.51
CA MET A 1 -0.45 22.58 2.48
C MET A 1 -1.68 21.96 3.13
N TRP A 2 -2.01 20.70 2.83
CA TRP A 2 -3.16 20.05 3.47
C TRP A 2 -2.76 19.61 4.89
N PRO A 3 -3.54 19.93 5.93
CA PRO A 3 -3.20 19.51 7.28
C PRO A 3 -3.46 18.01 7.40
N VAL A 4 -2.39 17.22 7.52
CA VAL A 4 -2.49 15.85 8.04
C VAL A 4 -2.60 15.96 9.56
N LEU A 5 -3.83 15.93 10.06
CA LEU A 5 -4.12 15.70 11.46
C LEU A 5 -3.68 14.27 11.79
N GLY A 6 -2.40 14.10 12.18
CA GLY A 6 -1.82 12.83 12.64
C GLY A 6 -0.97 12.07 11.62
N PHE A 7 -0.18 11.13 12.14
CA PHE A 7 0.60 10.18 11.34
C PHE A 7 -0.34 9.36 10.45
N PRO A 8 -0.02 9.10 9.16
CA PRO A 8 -0.85 8.27 8.30
C PRO A 8 -1.10 6.89 8.93
N GLN A 9 -2.37 6.44 8.94
CA GLN A 9 -2.76 5.15 9.50
C GLN A 9 -3.39 4.25 8.43
N LEU A 10 -3.11 2.95 8.52
CA LEU A 10 -3.75 1.92 7.72
C LEU A 10 -4.42 0.91 8.65
N ASN A 11 -5.75 0.94 8.69
CA ASN A 11 -6.54 -0.01 9.46
C ASN A 11 -6.76 -1.29 8.65
N PHE A 12 -6.69 -2.46 9.28
CA PHE A 12 -6.96 -3.73 8.62
C PHE A 12 -7.47 -4.77 9.62
N PHE A 13 -8.19 -5.78 9.16
CA PHE A 13 -8.64 -6.87 10.03
C PHE A 13 -7.55 -7.93 10.19
N TYR A 14 -7.37 -8.53 11.36
CA TYR A 14 -6.46 -9.66 11.52
C TYR A 14 -6.81 -10.47 12.78
N PRO A 15 -6.77 -11.82 12.76
CA PRO A 15 -6.47 -12.69 11.62
C PRO A 15 -7.57 -12.65 10.54
N VAL A 16 -7.30 -13.29 9.40
CA VAL A 16 -8.30 -13.43 8.32
C VAL A 16 -9.29 -14.55 8.65
N VAL A 17 -10.60 -14.30 8.51
CA VAL A 17 -11.67 -15.29 8.80
C VAL A 17 -12.53 -15.60 7.56
N PRO A 18 -13.26 -16.73 7.51
CA PRO A 18 -13.99 -17.25 6.34
C PRO A 18 -15.01 -16.33 5.61
N GLN A 19 -15.29 -15.14 6.13
CA GLN A 19 -16.21 -14.15 5.54
C GLN A 19 -15.49 -12.92 4.95
N GLN A 20 -14.16 -12.87 5.03
CA GLN A 20 -13.38 -11.72 4.60
C GLN A 20 -12.79 -11.92 3.20
N THR A 21 -12.61 -10.80 2.47
CA THR A 21 -12.12 -10.77 1.08
C THR A 21 -10.82 -11.53 0.86
N PHE A 22 -9.96 -11.58 1.87
CA PHE A 22 -8.65 -12.19 1.75
C PHE A 22 -8.58 -13.64 2.19
N TYR A 23 -9.67 -14.22 2.69
CA TYR A 23 -9.70 -15.64 3.02
C TYR A 23 -9.46 -16.48 1.76
N PRO A 24 -8.69 -17.58 1.81
CA PRO A 24 -8.04 -18.20 2.98
C PRO A 24 -6.59 -17.74 3.24
N SER A 25 -6.18 -16.59 2.72
CA SER A 25 -4.81 -16.08 2.91
C SER A 25 -4.51 -15.82 4.40
N ASN A 26 -3.27 -16.09 4.82
CA ASN A 26 -2.75 -15.61 6.10
C ASN A 26 -2.33 -14.13 6.07
N TRP A 27 -2.50 -13.46 4.94
CA TRP A 27 -2.33 -12.02 4.79
C TRP A 27 -3.70 -11.35 4.82
N SER A 28 -3.80 -10.27 5.59
CA SER A 28 -4.91 -9.33 5.49
C SER A 28 -4.42 -8.02 4.86
N GLY A 29 -5.20 -6.94 4.86
CA GLY A 29 -4.80 -5.70 4.24
C GLY A 29 -5.91 -4.68 4.08
N ASN A 30 -5.60 -3.61 3.34
CA ASN A 30 -6.58 -2.61 2.95
C ASN A 30 -6.27 -2.08 1.54
N LYS A 31 -7.30 -1.53 0.89
CA LYS A 31 -7.22 -0.87 -0.40
C LYS A 31 -6.34 0.38 -0.30
N ILE A 32 -5.51 0.60 -1.30
CA ILE A 32 -4.71 1.81 -1.46
C ILE A 32 -4.93 2.39 -2.85
N LEU A 33 -5.08 3.71 -2.92
CA LEU A 33 -5.14 4.44 -4.18
C LEU A 33 -3.84 5.23 -4.37
N TRP A 34 -3.04 4.82 -5.36
CA TRP A 34 -1.87 5.57 -5.78
C TRP A 34 -2.29 6.67 -6.72
N ILE A 35 -1.80 7.89 -6.50
CA ILE A 35 -2.12 9.05 -7.36
C ILE A 35 -0.84 9.77 -7.80
N ALA A 36 -0.84 10.23 -9.05
CA ALA A 36 0.24 11.04 -9.60
C ALA A 36 -0.31 12.09 -10.56
N ARG A 37 0.13 13.36 -10.43
CA ARG A 37 -0.32 14.42 -11.35
C ARG A 37 0.59 14.61 -12.55
N ARG A 38 1.91 14.69 -12.35
CA ARG A 38 2.87 15.00 -13.42
C ARG A 38 3.70 13.81 -13.88
N TYR A 39 3.94 12.85 -13.00
CA TYR A 39 4.75 11.68 -13.34
C TYR A 39 3.94 10.68 -14.17
N ARG A 40 4.57 10.14 -15.21
CA ARG A 40 3.98 9.20 -16.18
C ARG A 40 4.82 7.94 -16.40
N GLY A 41 6.04 7.92 -15.87
CA GLY A 41 6.95 6.79 -16.03
C GLY A 41 6.57 5.59 -15.16
N PRO A 42 7.35 4.51 -15.24
CA PRO A 42 7.13 3.34 -14.41
C PRO A 42 7.42 3.64 -12.93
N VAL A 43 6.75 2.94 -12.03
CA VAL A 43 6.96 3.02 -10.58
C VAL A 43 7.17 1.62 -10.02
N LEU A 44 8.21 1.44 -9.20
CA LEU A 44 8.38 0.28 -8.34
C LEU A 44 7.98 0.65 -6.91
N ILE A 45 7.15 -0.18 -6.28
CA ILE A 45 6.75 -0.01 -4.89
C ILE A 45 7.13 -1.26 -4.11
N ARG A 46 7.87 -1.05 -3.03
CA ARG A 46 8.30 -2.07 -2.06
C ARG A 46 7.89 -1.61 -0.66
N GLY A 47 7.94 -2.51 0.32
CA GLY A 47 7.72 -2.09 1.69
C GLY A 47 8.21 -3.09 2.72
N ALA A 48 8.30 -2.61 3.96
CA ALA A 48 8.72 -3.39 5.11
C ALA A 48 8.12 -2.79 6.40
N GLN A 49 8.07 -3.60 7.45
CA GLN A 49 7.92 -3.10 8.80
C GLN A 49 9.23 -2.41 9.21
N LEU A 50 9.11 -1.26 9.86
CA LEU A 50 10.24 -0.46 10.34
C LEU A 50 10.57 -0.77 11.80
N ASP A 51 9.57 -1.16 12.59
CA ASP A 51 9.67 -1.43 14.02
C ASP A 51 9.58 -2.94 14.34
N GLY A 52 9.84 -3.80 13.35
CA GLY A 52 9.75 -5.24 13.53
C GLY A 52 10.08 -6.04 12.27
N PRO A 53 9.98 -7.37 12.34
CA PRO A 53 10.45 -8.26 11.28
C PRO A 53 9.40 -8.56 10.20
N ASN A 54 8.18 -8.03 10.29
CA ASN A 54 7.12 -8.40 9.35
C ASN A 54 7.32 -7.77 7.97
N ALA A 55 6.99 -8.55 6.94
CA ALA A 55 6.98 -8.04 5.57
C ALA A 55 5.67 -7.29 5.26
N LEU A 56 5.76 -6.38 4.28
CA LEU A 56 4.63 -5.73 3.62
C LEU A 56 4.54 -6.29 2.19
N ARG A 57 3.33 -6.60 1.73
CA ARG A 57 3.09 -7.19 0.41
C ARG A 57 1.96 -6.50 -0.34
N PHE A 58 1.71 -6.90 -1.58
CA PHE A 58 0.79 -6.22 -2.49
C PHE A 58 -0.13 -7.17 -3.26
N GLY A 59 -1.29 -6.65 -3.65
CA GLY A 59 -2.22 -7.35 -4.56
C GLY A 59 -3.26 -8.21 -3.86
N LEU A 60 -4.01 -8.97 -4.66
CA LEU A 60 -5.17 -9.74 -4.23
C LEU A 60 -4.90 -11.25 -4.17
N ASP A 61 -3.74 -11.71 -4.63
CA ASP A 61 -3.41 -13.12 -4.65
C ASP A 61 -3.38 -13.72 -3.22
N HIS A 62 -3.66 -15.02 -3.15
CA HIS A 62 -3.64 -15.78 -1.90
C HIS A 62 -2.28 -15.64 -1.18
N VAL A 63 -1.18 -15.72 -1.92
CA VAL A 63 0.15 -15.30 -1.46
C VAL A 63 0.49 -14.00 -2.18
N PRO A 64 0.40 -12.83 -1.51
CA PRO A 64 0.57 -11.56 -2.19
C PRO A 64 2.02 -11.33 -2.64
N ALA A 65 2.18 -10.47 -3.65
CA ALA A 65 3.46 -10.13 -4.25
C ALA A 65 4.34 -9.32 -3.29
N LYS A 66 5.66 -9.52 -3.35
CA LYS A 66 6.63 -8.78 -2.50
C LYS A 66 6.81 -7.32 -2.92
N GLU A 67 6.49 -7.02 -4.16
CA GLU A 67 6.65 -5.71 -4.76
C GLU A 67 5.54 -5.48 -5.78
N MET A 68 5.26 -4.22 -6.07
CA MET A 68 4.29 -3.82 -7.07
C MET A 68 4.98 -2.97 -8.14
N ARG A 69 4.83 -3.36 -9.40
CA ARG A 69 5.30 -2.60 -10.55
C ARG A 69 4.12 -1.97 -11.26
N LEU A 70 4.17 -0.66 -11.44
CA LEU A 70 3.20 0.10 -12.22
C LEU A 70 3.92 0.57 -13.49
N THR A 71 3.55 0.04 -14.65
CA THR A 71 4.12 0.49 -15.95
C THR A 71 3.67 1.90 -16.31
N SER A 72 2.46 2.26 -15.91
CA SER A 72 1.97 3.63 -15.75
C SER A 72 0.92 3.64 -14.64
N VAL A 73 0.67 4.81 -14.03
CA VAL A 73 -0.48 4.98 -13.13
C VAL A 73 -1.72 5.08 -14.04
N ALA A 74 -2.19 3.94 -14.54
CA ALA A 74 -3.24 3.88 -15.56
C ALA A 74 -4.63 4.16 -14.94
N GLY A 75 -5.15 5.35 -15.19
CA GLY A 75 -6.50 5.81 -14.86
C GLY A 75 -6.56 7.33 -14.94
N SER A 76 -7.15 7.89 -16.00
CA SER A 76 -7.28 9.35 -16.15
C SER A 76 -8.38 9.88 -15.23
N SER A 77 -8.02 10.78 -14.33
CA SER A 77 -8.96 11.59 -13.55
C SER A 77 -8.93 13.05 -14.02
N PRO A 78 -10.02 13.82 -13.81
CA PRO A 78 -10.07 15.23 -14.17
C PRO A 78 -8.86 16.01 -13.66
N GLY A 79 -8.40 17.01 -14.44
CA GLY A 79 -7.27 17.86 -14.06
C GLY A 79 -5.88 17.22 -14.23
N GLY A 80 -5.75 16.18 -15.06
CA GLY A 80 -4.48 15.55 -15.38
C GLY A 80 -3.92 14.64 -14.28
N TRP A 81 -4.75 14.24 -13.33
CA TRP A 81 -4.40 13.23 -12.34
C TRP A 81 -4.47 11.83 -12.95
N GLN A 82 -3.54 11.00 -12.52
CA GLN A 82 -3.52 9.58 -12.77
C GLN A 82 -3.72 8.84 -11.46
N ASN A 83 -4.50 7.75 -11.48
CA ASN A 83 -4.67 6.91 -10.31
C ASN A 83 -4.53 5.41 -10.61
N ARG A 84 -4.19 4.63 -9.58
CA ARG A 84 -4.14 3.17 -9.64
C ARG A 84 -4.53 2.59 -8.29
N ALA A 85 -5.61 1.83 -8.27
CA ALA A 85 -6.00 1.06 -7.09
C ALA A 85 -5.08 -0.16 -6.91
N SER A 86 -4.75 -0.45 -5.66
CA SER A 86 -4.05 -1.66 -5.24
C SER A 86 -4.49 -2.06 -3.83
N THR A 87 -3.79 -3.02 -3.24
CA THR A 87 -3.98 -3.45 -1.86
C THR A 87 -2.61 -3.54 -1.20
N THR A 88 -2.48 -2.99 0.01
CA THR A 88 -1.34 -3.28 0.90
C THR A 88 -1.72 -4.44 1.80
N ARG A 89 -0.82 -5.42 1.94
CA ARG A 89 -1.06 -6.69 2.60
C ARG A 89 -0.13 -6.85 3.79
N LEU A 90 -0.69 -7.13 4.97
CA LEU A 90 0.00 -7.15 6.26
C LEU A 90 -0.44 -8.36 7.11
N ARG A 91 0.35 -8.66 8.15
CA ARG A 91 0.10 -9.74 9.12
C ARG A 91 0.23 -9.32 10.59
N ALA A 92 0.59 -8.07 10.85
CA ALA A 92 0.77 -7.54 12.19
C ALA A 92 0.54 -6.02 12.19
N PRO A 93 0.09 -5.44 13.31
CA PRO A 93 0.18 -4.00 13.52
C PRO A 93 1.64 -3.55 13.69
N GLY A 94 1.90 -2.26 13.54
CA GLY A 94 3.23 -1.67 13.70
C GLY A 94 3.47 -0.47 12.79
N CYS A 95 4.70 0.03 12.77
CA CYS A 95 5.15 1.08 11.86
C CYS A 95 5.70 0.45 10.58
N TYR A 96 5.20 0.89 9.43
CA TYR A 96 5.60 0.38 8.12
C TYR A 96 5.96 1.53 7.20
N ALA A 97 6.66 1.20 6.12
CA ALA A 97 6.86 2.13 5.02
C ALA A 97 6.61 1.49 3.66
N TRP A 98 6.08 2.30 2.75
CA TRP A 98 6.28 2.10 1.32
C TRP A 98 7.51 2.86 0.86
N GLN A 99 8.39 2.18 0.13
CA GLN A 99 9.36 2.83 -0.73
C GLN A 99 8.81 2.89 -2.15
N VAL A 100 8.72 4.10 -2.70
CA VAL A 100 8.17 4.40 -4.02
C VAL A 100 9.27 4.98 -4.88
N ASP A 101 9.73 4.19 -5.84
CA ASP A 101 10.82 4.53 -6.74
C ASP A 101 10.26 4.78 -8.15
N GLY A 102 10.42 6.01 -8.63
CA GLY A 102 10.31 6.35 -10.05
C GLY A 102 11.68 6.45 -10.69
N THR A 103 11.74 6.71 -11.99
CA THR A 103 13.01 6.88 -12.71
C THR A 103 13.74 8.17 -12.35
N THR A 104 13.03 9.16 -11.79
CA THR A 104 13.58 10.48 -11.44
C THR A 104 13.38 10.85 -9.97
N PHE A 105 12.84 9.94 -9.15
CA PHE A 105 12.62 10.20 -7.72
C PHE A 105 12.59 8.90 -6.93
N SER A 106 12.90 9.00 -5.64
CA SER A 106 12.59 7.98 -4.65
C SER A 106 11.94 8.65 -3.44
N ARG A 107 10.92 8.03 -2.86
CA ARG A 107 10.19 8.54 -1.70
C ARG A 107 9.86 7.42 -0.74
N ILE A 108 9.99 7.71 0.56
CA ILE A 108 9.51 6.86 1.64
C ILE A 108 8.23 7.46 2.20
N ILE A 109 7.19 6.65 2.34
CA ILE A 109 5.92 7.03 2.96
C ILE A 109 5.71 6.11 4.16
N VAL A 110 5.87 6.66 5.36
CA VAL A 110 5.69 5.93 6.62
C VAL A 110 4.23 5.99 7.05
N PHE A 111 3.71 4.88 7.56
CA PHE A 111 2.38 4.78 8.13
C PHE A 111 2.34 3.80 9.32
N LYS A 112 1.36 3.99 10.21
CA LYS A 112 1.08 3.04 11.29
C LYS A 112 -0.04 2.08 10.86
N ALA A 113 0.26 0.79 10.84
CA ALA A 113 -0.72 -0.27 10.67
C ALA A 113 -1.40 -0.57 12.01
N VAL A 114 -2.73 -0.57 12.01
CA VAL A 114 -3.56 -0.81 13.21
C VAL A 114 -4.60 -1.87 12.88
N VAL A 115 -4.80 -2.82 13.79
CA VAL A 115 -5.85 -3.82 13.64
C VAL A 115 -7.19 -3.18 14.03
N TYR A 116 -8.25 -3.41 13.25
CA TYR A 116 -9.60 -3.01 13.65
C TYR A 116 -9.94 -3.67 15.00
N SER A 117 -10.32 -2.84 15.97
CA SER A 117 -10.88 -3.25 17.26
C SER A 117 -12.31 -3.75 17.11
#